data_AF-A0A6J2YIK0-F1
#
_entry.id   AF-A0A6J2YIK0-F1
#
_cell.length_a   1.000
_cell.length_b   1.000
_cell.length_c   1.000
_cell.angle_alpha   90.00
_cell.angle_beta   90.00
_cell.angle_gamma   90.00
#
_symmetry.space_group_name_H-M   'P 1'
#
loop_
_entity.id
_entity.type
_entity.pdbx_description
1 polymer ?
#
loop_
_entity_poly.entity_id
_entity_poly.type
_entity_poly.pdbx_seq_one_letter_code
_entity_poly.pdbx_strand_id
1 'polypeptide(L)'
;MNLLLECKCHGVSGSCTMKTCWKTLPTFRQIGDALMKKYYRARPVTATAIYLNARHLDPRRQRKRHLVLTKGKIPIKKTPKKSELVFLQLSPNYCERDLAVGSLGTVGRNCNRTSR
;
A
#
# COMPACT_ATOMS: atom_id res chain seq x y z
N MET A 1 9.26 -2.96 -1.83
CA MET A 1 10.00 -3.32 -0.61
C MET A 1 11.05 -4.27 -1.08
N ASN A 2 12.29 -3.95 -0.81
CA ASN A 2 13.40 -4.65 -1.44
C ASN A 2 14.00 -5.59 -0.39
N LEU A 3 14.42 -6.76 -0.85
CA LEU A 3 15.18 -7.68 -0.04
C LEU A 3 16.52 -7.04 0.30
N LEU A 4 17.01 -7.31 1.51
CA LEU A 4 18.33 -6.88 1.95
C LEU A 4 19.36 -7.93 1.51
N LEU A 5 20.58 -7.49 1.22
CA LEU A 5 21.70 -8.41 1.01
C LEU A 5 22.41 -8.56 2.35
N GLU A 6 22.33 -9.74 2.94
CA GLU A 6 23.12 -10.10 4.12
C GLU A 6 24.28 -10.98 3.70
N CYS A 7 25.41 -10.83 4.37
CA CYS A 7 26.62 -11.57 4.09
C CYS A 7 27.24 -12.08 5.39
N LYS A 8 27.78 -13.30 5.36
CA LYS A 8 28.63 -13.84 6.43
C LYS A 8 30.06 -14.00 5.93
N CYS A 9 30.98 -13.35 6.61
CA CYS A 9 32.41 -13.45 6.36
C CYS A 9 33.00 -14.69 7.03
N HIS A 10 33.90 -15.37 6.34
CA HIS A 10 34.52 -16.62 6.83
C HIS A 10 35.94 -16.80 6.29
N GLY A 11 36.66 -15.71 6.03
CA GLY A 11 38.11 -15.73 5.77
C GLY A 11 38.92 -15.94 7.05
N VAL A 12 40.24 -16.12 6.90
CA VAL A 12 41.17 -16.34 8.02
C VAL A 12 41.02 -15.23 9.05
N SER A 13 40.97 -15.61 10.34
CA SER A 13 40.76 -14.71 11.47
C SER A 13 39.49 -13.85 11.39
N GLY A 14 38.45 -14.35 10.70
CA GLY A 14 37.18 -13.63 10.53
C GLY A 14 37.22 -12.54 9.44
N SER A 15 38.28 -12.49 8.63
CA SER A 15 38.34 -11.56 7.51
C SER A 15 37.22 -11.80 6.48
N CYS A 16 36.83 -10.74 5.79
CA CYS A 16 35.82 -10.79 4.73
C CYS A 16 36.42 -11.00 3.32
N THR A 17 37.66 -11.50 3.23
CA THR A 17 38.29 -11.88 1.94
C THR A 17 37.47 -12.93 1.21
N MET A 18 36.84 -13.84 1.96
CA MET A 18 35.79 -14.73 1.50
C MET A 18 34.50 -14.46 2.29
N LYS A 19 33.38 -14.34 1.57
CA LYS A 19 32.05 -14.19 2.18
C LYS A 19 30.98 -14.84 1.32
N THR A 20 29.95 -15.36 1.97
CA THR A 20 28.73 -15.85 1.32
C THR A 20 27.62 -14.86 1.61
N CYS A 21 26.88 -14.46 0.59
CA CYS A 21 25.75 -13.54 0.74
C CYS A 21 24.45 -14.19 0.29
N TRP A 22 23.35 -13.79 0.89
CA TRP A 22 22.00 -14.21 0.52
C TRP A 22 21.03 -13.03 0.68
N LYS A 23 19.88 -13.12 0.00
CA LYS A 23 18.83 -12.13 0.13
C LYS A 23 17.96 -12.46 1.34
N THR A 24 17.76 -11.50 2.23
CA THR A 24 16.89 -11.63 3.40
C THR A 24 15.74 -10.64 3.35
N LEU A 25 14.70 -10.93 4.14
CA LEU A 25 13.63 -9.97 4.39
C LEU A 25 14.12 -8.91 5.37
N PRO A 26 13.75 -7.63 5.19
CA PRO A 26 13.90 -6.65 6.26
C PRO A 26 13.03 -7.05 7.46
N THR A 27 13.32 -6.46 8.62
CA THR A 27 12.49 -6.68 9.82
C THR A 27 11.03 -6.30 9.55
N PHE A 28 10.09 -7.00 10.18
CA PHE A 28 8.67 -6.71 9.98
C PHE A 28 8.28 -5.28 10.37
N ARG A 29 8.98 -4.68 11.35
CA ARG A 29 8.78 -3.28 11.72
C ARG A 29 9.11 -2.33 10.58
N GLN A 30 10.22 -2.53 9.88
CA GLN A 30 10.58 -1.72 8.70
C GLN A 30 9.54 -1.88 7.57
N ILE A 31 8.98 -3.08 7.41
CA ILE A 31 7.87 -3.33 6.48
C ILE A 31 6.64 -2.51 6.91
N GLY A 32 6.25 -2.61 8.18
CA GLY A 32 5.13 -1.84 8.76
C GLY A 32 5.29 -0.34 8.56
N ASP A 33 6.45 0.22 8.91
CA ASP A 33 6.75 1.65 8.75
C ASP A 33 6.65 2.11 7.29
N ALA A 34 7.16 1.28 6.36
CA ALA A 34 7.09 1.59 4.93
C ALA A 34 5.66 1.48 4.38
N LEU A 35 4.83 0.54 4.85
CA LEU A 35 3.40 0.50 4.52
C LEU A 35 2.65 1.68 5.14
N MET A 36 2.95 2.05 6.38
CA MET A 36 2.33 3.18 7.06
C MET A 36 2.60 4.50 6.33
N LYS A 37 3.83 4.70 5.83
CA LYS A 37 4.17 5.84 4.97
C LYS A 37 3.37 5.87 3.67
N LYS A 38 3.07 4.70 3.08
CA LYS A 38 2.20 4.60 1.91
C LYS A 38 0.74 4.83 2.25
N TYR A 39 0.28 4.36 3.41
CA TYR A 39 -1.07 4.56 3.91
C TYR A 39 -1.38 6.05 4.04
N TYR A 40 -0.49 6.83 4.68
CA TYR A 40 -0.64 8.28 4.79
C TYR A 40 -0.59 9.04 3.45
N ARG A 41 -0.09 8.40 2.38
CA ARG A 41 0.00 8.98 1.04
C ARG A 41 -0.98 8.35 0.05
N ALA A 42 -1.85 7.46 0.52
CA ALA A 42 -2.78 6.74 -0.32
C ALA A 42 -3.73 7.71 -1.03
N ARG A 43 -4.16 7.36 -2.25
CA ARG A 43 -4.97 8.25 -3.09
C ARG A 43 -6.31 7.63 -3.47
N PRO A 44 -7.37 8.45 -3.61
CA PRO A 44 -8.66 7.98 -4.07
C PRO A 44 -8.58 7.60 -5.56
N VAL A 45 -9.24 6.51 -5.92
CA VAL A 45 -9.37 6.04 -7.30
C VAL A 45 -10.83 5.81 -7.66
N THR A 46 -11.14 5.83 -8.95
CA THR A 46 -12.42 5.36 -9.49
C THR A 46 -12.19 4.27 -10.53
N ALA A 47 -13.15 3.37 -10.68
CA ALA A 47 -13.10 2.31 -11.69
C ALA A 47 -13.68 2.84 -13.01
N THR A 48 -12.85 2.96 -14.04
CA THR A 48 -13.30 3.34 -15.39
C THR A 48 -13.36 2.11 -16.29
N ALA A 49 -14.43 2.03 -17.08
CA ALA A 49 -14.49 1.07 -18.17
C ALA A 49 -13.63 1.59 -19.33
N ILE A 50 -12.62 0.82 -19.73
CA ILE A 50 -11.95 1.08 -21.01
C ILE A 50 -12.79 0.39 -22.08
N TYR A 51 -13.41 1.17 -22.96
CA TYR A 51 -13.89 0.63 -24.23
C TYR A 51 -12.64 0.36 -25.08
N LEU A 52 -12.15 -0.89 -25.05
CA LEU A 52 -11.16 -1.32 -26.03
C LEU A 52 -11.87 -1.29 -27.38
N ASN A 53 -11.38 -0.47 -28.32
CA ASN A 53 -11.82 -0.46 -29.71
C ASN A 53 -11.39 -1.78 -30.38
N ALA A 54 -12.00 -2.89 -29.99
CA ALA A 54 -11.72 -4.20 -30.53
C ALA A 54 -12.97 -4.65 -31.27
N ARG A 55 -13.04 -4.31 -32.56
CA ARG A 55 -14.12 -4.71 -33.48
C ARG A 55 -14.36 -6.24 -33.58
N HIS A 56 -13.57 -7.06 -32.88
CA HIS A 56 -13.62 -8.53 -32.93
C HIS A 56 -13.32 -9.25 -31.59
N LEU A 57 -13.53 -8.61 -30.43
CA LEU A 57 -13.44 -9.33 -29.14
C LEU A 57 -14.82 -9.52 -28.49
N ASP A 58 -15.08 -10.74 -28.03
CA ASP A 58 -16.22 -11.15 -27.22
C ASP A 58 -16.64 -10.05 -26.21
N PRO A 59 -17.92 -9.61 -26.21
CA PRO A 59 -18.47 -8.62 -25.29
C PRO A 59 -18.17 -8.90 -23.80
N ARG A 60 -17.97 -10.18 -23.42
CA ARG A 60 -17.63 -10.58 -22.04
C ARG A 60 -16.16 -10.34 -21.68
N ARG A 61 -15.25 -10.30 -22.66
CA ARG A 61 -13.80 -10.05 -22.47
C ARG A 61 -13.43 -8.56 -22.52
N GLN A 62 -14.32 -7.68 -22.98
CA GLN A 62 -14.04 -6.24 -23.16
C GLN A 62 -14.13 -5.39 -21.89
N ARG A 63 -14.71 -5.87 -20.79
CA ARG A 63 -14.90 -5.07 -19.57
C ARG A 63 -13.76 -5.18 -18.58
N LYS A 64 -12.51 -4.94 -19.00
CA LYS A 64 -11.43 -4.71 -18.01
C LYS A 64 -11.61 -3.32 -17.41
N ARG A 65 -12.18 -3.28 -16.20
CA ARG A 65 -12.22 -2.09 -15.37
C ARG A 65 -10.81 -1.76 -14.90
N HIS A 66 -10.37 -0.53 -15.10
CA HIS A 66 -9.08 -0.07 -14.62
C HIS A 66 -9.29 1.03 -13.57
N LEU A 67 -8.39 1.06 -12.58
CA LEU A 67 -8.40 2.11 -11.57
C LEU A 67 -7.65 3.33 -12.11
N VAL A 68 -8.29 4.48 -12.02
CA VAL A 68 -7.67 5.78 -12.33
C VAL A 68 -7.69 6.65 -11.10
N LEU A 69 -6.61 7.41 -10.89
CA LEU A 69 -6.51 8.36 -9.78
C LEU A 69 -7.57 9.46 -9.92
N THR A 70 -8.01 10.01 -8.80
CA THR A 70 -8.98 11.12 -8.77
C THR A 70 -8.42 12.31 -8.00
N LYS A 71 -8.86 13.52 -8.38
CA LYS A 71 -8.66 14.75 -7.61
C LYS A 71 -10.04 15.30 -7.27
N GLY A 72 -10.52 14.99 -6.07
CA GLY A 72 -11.94 15.18 -5.73
C GLY A 72 -12.81 14.31 -6.62
N LYS A 73 -13.80 14.90 -7.30
CA LYS A 73 -14.70 14.18 -8.21
C LYS A 73 -14.13 13.98 -9.63
N ILE A 74 -12.96 14.55 -9.94
CA ILE A 74 -12.42 14.59 -11.32
C ILE A 74 -11.45 13.41 -11.52
N PRO A 75 -11.71 12.49 -12.47
CA PRO A 75 -10.77 11.44 -12.84
C PRO A 75 -9.53 12.04 -13.53
N ILE A 76 -8.36 11.69 -13.03
CA ILE A 76 -7.08 11.96 -13.68
C ILE A 76 -6.77 10.75 -14.54
N LYS A 77 -6.45 10.92 -15.83
CA LYS A 77 -6.01 9.86 -16.76
C LYS A 77 -4.61 9.30 -16.40
N LYS A 78 -4.36 9.03 -15.12
CA LYS A 78 -3.14 8.46 -14.58
C LYS A 78 -3.49 7.23 -13.76
N THR A 79 -2.92 6.10 -14.16
CA THR A 79 -3.05 4.85 -13.43
C THR A 79 -2.11 4.87 -12.21
N PRO A 80 -2.56 4.35 -11.05
CA PRO A 80 -1.71 4.21 -9.88
C PRO A 80 -0.60 3.19 -10.14
N LYS A 81 0.56 3.37 -9.50
CA LYS A 81 1.64 2.38 -9.58
C LYS A 81 1.26 1.15 -8.75
N LYS A 82 1.73 -0.03 -9.16
CA LYS A 82 1.54 -1.29 -8.39
C LYS A 82 2.08 -1.22 -6.95
N SER A 83 3.01 -0.32 -6.67
CA SER A 83 3.61 -0.13 -5.36
C SER A 83 2.86 0.86 -4.46
N GLU A 84 1.84 1.56 -4.97
CA GLU A 84 1.05 2.54 -4.24
C GLU A 84 -0.18 1.90 -3.58
N LEU A 85 -0.61 2.45 -2.44
CA LEU A 85 -1.90 2.11 -1.84
C LEU A 85 -2.96 3.10 -2.37
N VAL A 86 -4.15 2.59 -2.68
CA VAL A 86 -5.27 3.37 -3.19
C VAL A 86 -6.56 2.95 -2.49
N PHE A 87 -7.55 3.83 -2.48
CA PHE A 87 -8.85 3.55 -1.85
C PHE A 87 -10.01 4.02 -2.74
N LEU A 88 -11.16 3.36 -2.60
CA LEU A 88 -12.39 3.68 -3.34
C LEU A 88 -13.35 4.55 -2.52
N GLN A 89 -13.33 4.39 -1.20
CA GLN A 89 -14.24 5.04 -0.27
C GLN A 89 -13.45 5.77 0.80
N LEU A 90 -14.00 6.89 1.27
CA LEU A 90 -13.44 7.64 2.39
C LEU A 90 -13.61 6.85 3.69
N SER A 91 -12.68 7.07 4.62
CA SER A 91 -12.78 6.50 5.96
C SER A 91 -14.00 7.07 6.71
N PRO A 92 -14.71 6.25 7.50
CA PRO A 92 -15.77 6.73 8.37
C PRO A 92 -15.21 7.54 9.55
N ASN A 93 -16.11 8.12 10.34
CA ASN A 93 -15.76 8.71 11.62
C ASN A 93 -15.51 7.59 12.64
N TYR A 94 -14.31 7.59 13.25
CA TYR A 94 -13.93 6.59 14.26
C TYR A 94 -14.02 7.12 15.71
N CYS A 95 -14.44 8.36 15.93
CA CYS A 95 -14.54 8.96 17.25
C CYS A 95 -15.67 8.33 18.07
N GLU A 96 -16.87 8.30 17.48
CA GLU A 96 -18.07 7.77 18.13
C GLU A 96 -18.23 6.27 17.86
N ARG A 97 -18.94 5.59 18.78
CA ARG A 97 -19.29 4.19 18.61
C ARG A 97 -20.42 4.05 17.59
N ASP A 98 -20.13 3.32 16.52
CA ASP A 98 -21.07 3.03 15.45
C ASP A 98 -20.85 1.58 14.97
N LEU A 99 -21.76 0.69 15.38
CA LEU A 99 -21.69 -0.73 15.07
C LEU A 99 -21.98 -1.03 13.59
N ALA A 100 -22.69 -0.15 12.87
CA ALA A 100 -23.01 -0.36 11.45
C ALA A 100 -21.76 -0.28 10.57
N VAL A 101 -20.83 0.61 10.91
CA VAL A 101 -19.53 0.74 10.22
C VAL A 101 -18.39 -0.01 10.91
N GLY A 102 -18.67 -0.64 12.06
CA GLY A 102 -17.68 -1.38 12.85
C GLY A 102 -16.76 -0.51 13.71
N SER A 103 -17.12 0.75 13.98
CA SER A 103 -16.38 1.63 14.88
C SER A 103 -16.79 1.38 16.34
N LEU A 104 -15.82 1.07 17.20
CA LEU A 104 -16.06 0.94 18.65
C LEU A 104 -15.98 2.29 19.38
N GLY A 105 -15.63 3.36 18.68
CA GLY A 105 -15.32 4.67 19.26
C GLY A 105 -13.95 4.72 19.95
N THR A 106 -13.64 5.85 20.58
CA THR A 106 -12.34 6.10 21.23
C THR A 106 -12.39 6.19 22.76
N VAL A 107 -13.58 6.10 23.36
CA VAL A 107 -13.76 6.18 24.82
C VAL A 107 -12.96 5.09 25.53
N GLY A 108 -12.23 5.48 26.59
CA GLY A 108 -11.41 4.56 27.40
C GLY A 108 -10.06 4.17 26.78
N ARG A 109 -9.68 4.71 25.62
CA ARG A 109 -8.36 4.46 25.02
C ARG A 109 -7.29 5.36 25.65
N ASN A 110 -6.10 4.81 25.84
CA ASN A 110 -4.96 5.57 26.33
C ASN A 110 -4.59 6.69 25.35
N CYS A 111 -4.32 7.88 25.89
CA CYS A 111 -3.87 9.02 25.11
C CYS A 111 -2.44 9.41 25.50
N ASN A 112 -1.73 10.08 24.58
CA ASN A 112 -0.43 10.68 24.88
C ASN A 112 -0.59 12.20 25.05
N ARG A 113 -0.49 12.69 26.29
CA ARG A 113 -0.68 14.11 26.64
C ARG A 113 0.42 15.04 26.11
N THR A 114 1.59 14.51 25.76
CA THR A 114 2.71 15.32 25.25
C THR A 114 2.71 15.43 23.73
N SER A 115 1.81 14.72 23.05
CA SER A 115 1.64 14.86 21.60
C SER A 115 1.15 16.27 21.27
N ARG A 116 1.83 16.95 20.35
CA ARG A 116 1.35 18.17 19.71
C ARG A 116 0.39 17.85 18.57
#